data_AF-A0AAW3YZL4-F1
#
_entry.id   AF-A0AAW3YZL4-F1
#
_cell.length_a   1.000
_cell.length_b   1.000
_cell.length_c   1.000
_cell.angle_alpha   90.00
_cell.angle_beta   90.00
_cell.angle_gamma   90.00
#
_symmetry.space_group_name_H-M   'P 1'
#
loop_
_entity.id
_entity.type
_entity.pdbx_description
1 polymer ?
#
loop_
_entity_poly.entity_id
_entity_poly.type
_entity_poly.pdbx_seq_one_letter_code
_entity_poly.pdbx_strand_id
1 'polypeptide(L)'
;MTQNKWRAYCRLMRINKPIGALLLLWPTYWALWIAAKGMPSLHVLLVFTVGVFSMRAAGCCINDFADRKFDGYVERTKSRPLPSGDITEKESKILFAALVLISFALVLTLNKMTIALSVVGLALAWIYPFVKRVSHLPQVVLGAAYGWAIPMAFAAVSESLPLECWLLFLANIIWSVIYDTQYAMVDRDDDLKIGVKSTAVLFGRFDKLIIGILQLIMLGILVAIGCMMNLGGMYYWAILLVIALFANQQKLIAKRERTGCFQAFMNNNYVGLVLFAGIFCCYL
;
A
#
# COMPACT_ATOMS: atom_id res chain seq x y z
N MET A 1 -16.07 -1.14 -26.87
CA MET A 1 -14.60 -1.13 -26.70
C MET A 1 -14.02 -2.32 -27.43
N THR A 2 -13.02 -2.15 -28.30
CA THR A 2 -12.30 -3.29 -28.88
C THR A 2 -11.59 -4.07 -27.76
N GLN A 3 -11.43 -5.39 -27.90
CA GLN A 3 -10.80 -6.26 -26.90
C GLN A 3 -9.40 -5.76 -26.47
N ASN A 4 -8.70 -5.08 -27.37
CA ASN A 4 -7.40 -4.45 -27.12
C ASN A 4 -7.48 -3.24 -26.18
N LYS A 5 -8.52 -2.41 -26.29
CA LYS A 5 -8.70 -1.25 -25.38
C LYS A 5 -9.05 -1.67 -23.96
N TRP A 6 -9.93 -2.66 -23.77
CA TRP A 6 -10.23 -3.17 -22.42
C TRP A 6 -8.98 -3.68 -21.71
N ARG A 7 -8.14 -4.47 -22.41
CA ARG A 7 -6.86 -4.93 -21.88
C ARG A 7 -5.92 -3.77 -21.53
N ALA A 8 -5.89 -2.71 -22.34
CA ALA A 8 -5.10 -1.52 -22.04
C ALA A 8 -5.57 -0.85 -20.73
N TYR A 9 -6.88 -0.68 -20.54
CA TYR A 9 -7.42 -0.10 -19.31
C TYR A 9 -7.13 -0.96 -18.08
N CYS A 10 -7.27 -2.29 -18.19
CA CYS A 10 -6.89 -3.21 -17.11
C CYS A 10 -5.41 -3.12 -16.74
N ARG A 11 -4.52 -2.95 -17.74
CA ARG A 11 -3.09 -2.71 -17.50
C ARG A 11 -2.82 -1.36 -16.83
N LEU A 12 -3.52 -0.29 -17.25
CA LEU A 12 -3.39 1.05 -16.65
C LEU A 12 -3.85 1.05 -15.19
N MET A 13 -4.97 0.39 -14.88
CA MET A 13 -5.47 0.24 -13.52
C MET A 13 -4.65 -0.76 -12.67
N ARG A 14 -3.75 -1.52 -13.30
CA ARG A 14 -2.96 -2.62 -12.70
C ARG A 14 -3.82 -3.76 -12.14
N ILE A 15 -4.99 -4.01 -12.73
CA ILE A 15 -5.86 -5.14 -12.34
C ILE A 15 -5.14 -6.48 -12.52
N ASN A 16 -4.29 -6.59 -13.55
CA ASN A 16 -3.49 -7.78 -13.80
C ASN A 16 -2.32 -7.98 -12.82
N LYS A 17 -2.05 -7.02 -11.92
CA LYS A 17 -0.97 -7.08 -10.92
C LYS A 17 -1.53 -6.69 -9.54
N PRO A 18 -2.33 -7.58 -8.90
CA PRO A 18 -3.18 -7.22 -7.77
C PRO A 18 -2.44 -6.95 -6.45
N ILE A 19 -1.16 -7.32 -6.35
CA ILE A 19 -0.37 -7.21 -5.11
C ILE A 19 -0.40 -5.79 -4.54
N GLY A 20 -0.30 -4.77 -5.39
CA GLY A 20 -0.37 -3.38 -4.92
C GLY A 20 -1.74 -2.99 -4.33
N ALA A 21 -2.83 -3.61 -4.77
CA ALA A 21 -4.15 -3.43 -4.15
C ALA A 21 -4.27 -4.23 -2.86
N LEU A 22 -3.73 -5.45 -2.82
CA LEU A 22 -3.75 -6.30 -1.62
C LEU A 22 -2.93 -5.69 -0.47
N LEU A 23 -1.76 -5.10 -0.76
CA LEU A 23 -0.95 -4.40 0.24
C LEU A 23 -1.64 -3.16 0.83
N LEU A 24 -2.64 -2.61 0.15
CA LEU A 24 -3.54 -1.55 0.66
C LEU A 24 -4.75 -2.14 1.39
N LEU A 25 -5.25 -3.28 0.93
CA LEU A 25 -6.43 -3.97 1.47
C LEU A 25 -6.17 -4.55 2.85
N TRP A 26 -5.04 -5.25 3.07
CA TRP A 26 -4.78 -5.92 4.35
C TRP A 26 -4.76 -4.96 5.55
N PRO A 27 -4.04 -3.82 5.52
CA PRO A 27 -4.08 -2.85 6.61
C PRO A 27 -5.46 -2.24 6.84
N THR A 28 -6.23 -2.05 5.76
CA THR A 28 -7.62 -1.60 5.85
C THR A 28 -8.46 -2.61 6.63
N TYR A 29 -8.30 -3.90 6.33
CA TYR A 29 -9.00 -4.97 7.04
C TYR A 29 -8.52 -5.16 8.47
N TRP A 30 -7.21 -5.02 8.74
CA TRP A 30 -6.68 -4.99 10.10
C TRP A 30 -7.42 -3.92 10.92
N ALA A 31 -7.48 -2.68 10.40
CA ALA A 31 -8.11 -1.57 11.09
C ALA A 31 -9.62 -1.77 11.27
N LEU A 32 -10.33 -2.26 10.25
CA LEU A 32 -11.76 -2.50 10.34
C LEU A 32 -12.12 -3.52 11.44
N TRP A 33 -11.40 -4.64 11.50
CA TRP A 33 -11.67 -5.67 12.50
C TRP A 33 -11.30 -5.22 13.90
N ILE A 34 -10.15 -4.56 14.02
CA ILE A 34 -9.67 -4.03 15.30
C ILE A 34 -10.64 -2.96 15.84
N ALA A 35 -11.06 -2.01 15.00
CA ALA A 35 -11.99 -0.95 15.38
C ALA A 35 -13.39 -1.49 15.73
N ALA A 36 -13.86 -2.50 15.00
CA ALA A 36 -15.15 -3.14 15.24
C ALA A 36 -15.14 -4.13 16.41
N LYS A 37 -13.95 -4.51 16.89
CA LYS A 37 -13.75 -5.63 17.82
C LYS A 37 -14.39 -6.92 17.29
N GLY A 38 -14.26 -7.16 15.97
CA GLY A 38 -14.92 -8.24 15.25
C GLY A 38 -15.29 -7.86 13.83
N MET A 39 -16.31 -8.53 13.28
CA MET A 39 -16.75 -8.25 11.92
C MET A 39 -17.45 -6.87 11.85
N PRO A 40 -16.96 -5.91 11.03
CA PRO A 40 -17.65 -4.65 10.81
C PRO A 40 -18.98 -4.86 10.08
N SER A 41 -19.84 -3.84 10.05
CA SER A 41 -21.06 -3.91 9.25
C SER A 41 -20.73 -4.17 7.78
N LEU A 42 -21.57 -4.98 7.11
CA LEU A 42 -21.33 -5.35 5.72
C LEU A 42 -21.24 -4.13 4.79
N HIS A 43 -22.00 -3.07 5.09
CA HIS A 43 -21.94 -1.81 4.36
C HIS A 43 -20.54 -1.18 4.43
N VAL A 44 -19.99 -1.00 5.64
CA VAL A 44 -18.64 -0.43 5.83
C VAL A 44 -17.58 -1.31 5.17
N LEU A 45 -17.67 -2.64 5.32
CA LEU A 45 -16.75 -3.58 4.69
C LEU A 45 -16.74 -3.41 3.16
N LEU A 46 -17.91 -3.34 2.53
CA LEU A 46 -18.03 -3.16 1.08
C LEU A 46 -17.51 -1.80 0.62
N VAL A 47 -17.85 -0.71 1.33
CA VAL A 47 -17.38 0.65 1.02
C VAL A 47 -15.85 0.71 1.02
N PHE A 48 -15.20 0.19 2.06
CA PHE A 48 -13.74 0.18 2.13
C PHE A 48 -13.10 -0.76 1.12
N THR A 49 -13.68 -1.95 0.90
CA THR A 49 -13.14 -2.91 -0.07
C THR A 49 -13.16 -2.34 -1.49
N VAL A 50 -14.31 -1.85 -1.94
CA VAL A 50 -14.45 -1.25 -3.28
C VAL A 50 -13.61 0.03 -3.37
N GLY A 51 -13.62 0.86 -2.32
CA GLY A 51 -12.81 2.07 -2.23
C GLY A 51 -11.33 1.80 -2.40
N VAL A 52 -10.78 0.75 -1.79
CA VAL A 52 -9.37 0.34 -1.92
C VAL A 52 -9.03 0.01 -3.37
N PHE A 53 -9.83 -0.81 -4.05
CA PHE A 53 -9.58 -1.17 -5.45
C PHE A 53 -9.71 0.05 -6.38
N SER A 54 -10.74 0.88 -6.18
CA SER A 54 -10.97 2.09 -6.97
C SER A 54 -9.87 3.12 -6.79
N MET A 55 -9.48 3.43 -5.54
CA MET A 55 -8.43 4.40 -5.25
C MET A 55 -7.05 3.89 -5.64
N ARG A 56 -6.77 2.58 -5.53
CA ARG A 56 -5.54 2.01 -6.04
C ARG A 56 -5.43 2.18 -7.55
N ALA A 57 -6.51 1.87 -8.28
CA ALA A 57 -6.59 2.04 -9.72
C ALA A 57 -6.46 3.52 -10.13
N ALA A 58 -7.11 4.44 -9.41
CA ALA A 58 -6.98 5.88 -9.64
C ALA A 58 -5.54 6.34 -9.44
N GLY A 59 -4.89 5.91 -8.35
CA GLY A 59 -3.49 6.15 -8.07
C GLY A 59 -2.56 5.64 -9.18
N CYS A 60 -2.85 4.49 -9.78
CA CYS A 60 -2.12 4.00 -10.96
C CYS A 60 -2.28 4.95 -12.16
N CYS A 61 -3.51 5.37 -12.45
CA CYS A 61 -3.83 6.24 -13.59
C CYS A 61 -3.10 7.58 -13.48
N ILE A 62 -3.19 8.25 -12.33
CA ILE A 62 -2.54 9.57 -12.14
C ILE A 62 -1.02 9.45 -12.09
N ASN A 63 -0.47 8.37 -11.52
CA ASN A 63 0.97 8.17 -11.50
C ASN A 63 1.52 7.99 -12.92
N ASP A 64 0.93 7.09 -13.72
CA ASP A 64 1.35 6.89 -15.11
C ASP A 64 1.12 8.17 -15.95
N PHE A 65 0.05 8.92 -15.69
CA PHE A 65 -0.15 10.24 -16.31
C PHE A 65 0.96 11.23 -15.94
N ALA A 66 1.37 11.30 -14.67
CA ALA A 66 2.42 12.19 -14.21
C ALA A 66 3.81 11.82 -14.77
N ASP A 67 4.03 10.53 -15.03
CA ASP A 67 5.30 9.98 -15.50
C ASP A 67 5.38 9.79 -17.01
N ARG A 68 4.29 9.99 -17.76
CA ARG A 68 4.19 9.72 -19.21
C ARG A 68 5.32 10.26 -20.08
N LYS A 69 5.90 11.42 -19.71
CA LYS A 69 7.01 12.04 -20.45
C LYS A 69 8.35 11.37 -20.18
N PHE A 70 8.49 10.68 -19.05
CA PHE A 70 9.71 9.98 -18.64
C PHE A 70 9.61 8.47 -18.93
N ASP A 71 8.42 7.89 -18.78
CA ASP A 71 8.18 6.46 -18.90
C ASP A 71 8.56 5.90 -20.28
N GLY A 72 8.50 6.72 -21.34
CA GLY A 72 8.92 6.33 -22.69
C GLY A 72 10.43 6.12 -22.87
N TYR A 73 11.25 6.67 -21.98
CA TYR A 73 12.71 6.58 -22.03
C TYR A 73 13.27 5.47 -21.12
N VAL A 74 12.42 4.76 -20.37
CA VAL A 74 12.82 3.72 -19.41
C VAL A 74 12.35 2.35 -19.90
N GLU A 75 13.28 1.41 -20.02
CA GLU A 75 13.08 0.09 -20.65
C GLU A 75 11.89 -0.70 -20.07
N ARG A 76 11.68 -0.60 -18.76
CA ARG A 76 10.58 -1.28 -18.04
C ARG A 76 9.21 -0.65 -18.29
N THR A 77 9.15 0.66 -18.55
CA THR A 77 7.91 1.43 -18.60
C THR A 77 7.53 1.89 -20.00
N LYS A 78 8.43 1.73 -20.99
CA LYS A 78 8.16 2.07 -22.39
C LYS A 78 6.94 1.35 -22.97
N SER A 79 6.60 0.16 -22.45
CA SER A 79 5.44 -0.63 -22.87
C SER A 79 4.16 -0.34 -22.07
N ARG A 80 4.16 0.70 -21.22
CA ARG A 80 2.95 1.10 -20.47
C ARG A 80 1.91 1.71 -21.43
N PRO A 81 0.60 1.62 -21.10
CA PRO A 81 -0.47 2.02 -22.02
C PRO A 81 -0.44 3.47 -22.49
N LEU A 82 0.08 4.39 -21.68
CA LEU A 82 0.20 5.81 -22.04
C LEU A 82 1.39 6.06 -23.00
N PRO A 83 2.64 5.68 -22.65
CA PRO A 83 3.78 5.77 -23.58
C PRO A 83 3.60 5.01 -24.89
N SER A 84 2.95 3.85 -24.88
CA SER A 84 2.72 3.03 -26.09
C SER A 84 1.60 3.58 -26.99
N GLY A 85 0.83 4.57 -26.53
CA GLY A 85 -0.33 5.10 -27.26
C GLY A 85 -1.59 4.22 -27.21
N ASP A 86 -1.59 3.13 -26.44
CA ASP A 86 -2.77 2.26 -26.27
C ASP A 86 -3.94 2.99 -25.59
N ILE A 87 -3.64 4.00 -24.77
CA ILE A 87 -4.58 4.88 -24.08
C ILE A 87 -4.16 6.33 -24.27
N THR A 88 -5.11 7.20 -24.58
CA THR A 88 -4.87 8.65 -24.68
C THR A 88 -4.82 9.34 -23.30
N GLU A 89 -4.17 10.50 -23.22
CA GLU A 89 -4.16 11.32 -22.00
C GLU A 89 -5.58 11.68 -21.51
N LYS A 90 -6.49 11.97 -22.45
CA LYS A 90 -7.89 12.30 -22.14
C LYS A 90 -8.61 11.11 -21.50
N GLU A 91 -8.42 9.91 -22.05
CA GLU A 91 -8.99 8.68 -21.49
C GLU A 91 -8.46 8.36 -20.09
N SER A 92 -7.16 8.52 -19.87
CA SER A 92 -6.57 8.34 -18.53
C SER A 92 -7.16 9.31 -17.50
N LYS A 93 -7.34 10.59 -17.86
CA LYS A 93 -7.96 11.60 -16.98
C LYS A 93 -9.44 11.29 -16.69
N ILE A 94 -10.21 10.89 -17.70
CA ILE A 94 -11.62 10.51 -17.52
C ILE A 94 -11.74 9.30 -16.61
N LEU A 95 -10.92 8.26 -16.82
CA LEU A 95 -10.92 7.08 -15.96
C LEU A 95 -10.52 7.42 -14.52
N PHE A 96 -9.48 8.24 -14.34
CA PHE A 96 -9.09 8.74 -13.03
C PHE A 96 -10.25 9.47 -12.34
N ALA A 97 -10.90 10.42 -13.02
CA ALA A 97 -12.02 11.17 -12.47
C ALA A 97 -13.20 10.25 -12.10
N ALA A 98 -13.54 9.28 -12.95
CA ALA A 98 -14.61 8.32 -12.68
C ALA A 98 -14.32 7.47 -11.42
N LEU A 99 -13.09 6.95 -11.28
CA LEU A 99 -12.69 6.15 -10.12
C LEU A 99 -12.70 6.97 -8.82
N VAL A 100 -12.26 8.23 -8.88
CA VAL A 100 -12.31 9.16 -7.73
C VAL A 100 -13.76 9.49 -7.36
N LEU A 101 -14.63 9.76 -8.34
CA LEU A 101 -16.05 10.04 -8.10
C LEU A 101 -16.78 8.84 -7.48
N ILE A 102 -16.49 7.62 -7.96
CA ILE A 102 -17.02 6.39 -7.35
C ILE A 102 -16.56 6.29 -5.90
N SER A 103 -15.26 6.48 -5.64
CA SER A 103 -14.71 6.41 -4.28
C SER A 103 -15.28 7.48 -3.35
N PHE A 104 -15.51 8.69 -3.87
CA PHE A 104 -16.14 9.77 -3.12
C PHE A 104 -17.61 9.48 -2.82
N ALA A 105 -18.38 9.00 -3.81
CA ALA A 105 -19.77 8.60 -3.61
C ALA A 105 -19.92 7.50 -2.55
N LEU A 106 -18.99 6.54 -2.50
CA LEU A 106 -18.92 5.53 -1.45
C LEU A 106 -18.64 6.14 -0.08
N VAL A 107 -17.70 7.09 0.04
CA VAL A 107 -17.40 7.73 1.32
C VAL A 107 -18.56 8.60 1.83
N LEU A 108 -19.35 9.20 0.95
CA LEU A 108 -20.52 10.00 1.32
C LEU A 108 -21.61 9.19 2.04
N THR A 109 -21.57 7.85 1.98
CA THR A 109 -22.50 6.99 2.73
C THR A 109 -22.05 6.71 4.17
N LEU A 110 -20.88 7.23 4.58
CA LEU A 110 -20.32 7.07 5.92
C LEU A 110 -20.54 8.32 6.79
N ASN A 111 -20.05 8.29 8.02
CA ASN A 111 -20.17 9.41 8.95
C ASN A 111 -19.29 10.62 8.55
N LYS A 112 -19.62 11.79 9.12
CA LYS A 112 -18.96 13.07 8.85
C LYS A 112 -17.46 13.04 9.12
N MET A 113 -17.02 12.32 10.15
CA MET A 113 -15.61 12.19 10.50
C MET A 113 -14.83 11.48 9.38
N THR A 114 -15.37 10.40 8.84
CA THR A 114 -14.76 9.66 7.74
C THR A 114 -14.73 10.48 6.45
N ILE A 115 -15.81 11.22 6.17
CA ILE A 115 -15.86 12.16 5.04
C ILE A 115 -14.75 13.22 5.17
N ALA A 116 -14.60 13.84 6.34
CA ALA A 116 -13.53 14.83 6.57
C ALA A 116 -12.13 14.22 6.39
N LEU A 117 -11.88 13.02 6.91
CA LEU A 117 -10.61 12.31 6.75
C LEU A 117 -10.31 11.92 5.29
N SER A 118 -11.34 11.68 4.47
CA SER A 118 -11.14 11.35 3.05
C SER A 118 -10.50 12.49 2.25
N VAL A 119 -10.75 13.74 2.65
CA VAL A 119 -10.10 14.92 2.04
C VAL A 119 -8.59 14.90 2.30
N VAL A 120 -8.18 14.50 3.51
CA VAL A 120 -6.76 14.31 3.84
C VAL A 120 -6.16 13.16 3.05
N GLY A 121 -6.89 12.05 2.91
CA GLY A 121 -6.47 10.91 2.08
C GLY A 121 -6.24 11.30 0.62
N LEU A 122 -7.14 12.10 0.05
CA LEU A 122 -6.99 12.64 -1.31
C LEU A 122 -5.76 13.56 -1.43
N ALA A 123 -5.52 14.42 -0.44
CA ALA A 123 -4.34 15.27 -0.41
C ALA A 123 -3.03 14.45 -0.36
N LEU A 124 -2.96 13.41 0.48
CA LEU A 124 -1.80 12.51 0.55
C LEU A 124 -1.57 11.79 -0.78
N ALA A 125 -2.63 11.26 -1.40
CA ALA A 125 -2.56 10.61 -2.69
C ALA A 125 -2.07 11.55 -3.81
N TRP A 126 -2.47 12.83 -3.75
CA TRP A 126 -2.03 13.86 -4.69
C TRP A 126 -0.56 14.25 -4.49
N ILE A 127 -0.08 14.33 -3.25
CA ILE A 127 1.29 14.75 -2.93
C ILE A 127 2.32 13.69 -3.34
N TYR A 128 2.00 12.40 -3.18
CA TYR A 128 2.94 11.29 -3.38
C TYR A 128 3.72 11.32 -4.72
N PRO A 129 3.08 11.49 -5.91
CA PRO A 129 3.79 11.54 -7.19
C PRO A 129 4.83 12.67 -7.31
N PHE A 130 4.73 13.72 -6.50
CA PHE A 130 5.69 14.83 -6.51
C PHE A 130 6.86 14.56 -5.56
N VAL A 131 6.62 13.89 -4.43
CA VAL A 131 7.65 13.61 -3.41
C VAL A 131 8.79 12.76 -3.95
N LYS A 132 8.50 11.80 -4.84
CA LYS A 132 9.52 10.96 -5.48
C LYS A 132 10.58 11.74 -6.27
N ARG A 133 10.30 13.00 -6.62
CA ARG A 133 11.22 13.86 -7.38
C ARG A 133 12.12 14.71 -6.49
N VAL A 134 11.79 14.85 -5.21
CA VAL A 134 12.48 15.80 -4.31
C VAL A 134 13.06 15.13 -3.06
N SER A 135 12.53 13.97 -2.65
CA SER A 135 12.89 13.29 -1.41
C SER A 135 13.46 11.88 -1.65
N HIS A 136 14.32 11.43 -0.76
CA HIS A 136 14.80 10.04 -0.68
C HIS A 136 13.85 9.11 0.08
N LEU A 137 12.76 9.63 0.63
CA LEU A 137 11.77 8.88 1.41
C LEU A 137 10.37 8.84 0.77
N PRO A 138 10.20 8.68 -0.56
CA PRO A 138 8.87 8.57 -1.15
C PRO A 138 8.06 7.39 -0.59
N GLN A 139 8.74 6.34 -0.11
CA GLN A 139 8.15 5.17 0.54
C GLN A 139 7.35 5.53 1.80
N VAL A 140 7.80 6.54 2.56
CA VAL A 140 7.09 6.99 3.78
C VAL A 140 5.79 7.67 3.40
N VAL A 141 5.82 8.52 2.37
CA VAL A 141 4.62 9.22 1.88
C VAL A 141 3.66 8.25 1.19
N LEU A 142 4.19 7.27 0.45
CA LEU A 142 3.39 6.16 -0.09
C LEU A 142 2.69 5.40 1.04
N GLY A 143 3.44 5.05 2.10
CA GLY A 143 2.91 4.36 3.27
C GLY A 143 1.86 5.18 4.02
N ALA A 144 2.02 6.49 4.09
CA ALA A 144 1.02 7.38 4.67
C ALA A 144 -0.24 7.45 3.79
N ALA A 145 -0.10 7.58 2.47
CA ALA A 145 -1.23 7.61 1.54
C ALA A 145 -2.01 6.28 1.53
N TYR A 146 -1.30 5.14 1.56
CA TYR A 146 -1.93 3.82 1.60
C TYR A 146 -2.53 3.54 2.98
N GLY A 147 -1.76 3.82 4.04
CA GLY A 147 -2.18 3.60 5.41
C GLY A 147 -3.31 4.48 5.86
N TRP A 148 -3.64 5.57 5.15
CA TRP A 148 -4.69 6.50 5.57
C TRP A 148 -6.07 5.86 5.66
N ALA A 149 -6.27 4.72 5.00
CA ALA A 149 -7.44 3.89 5.19
C ALA A 149 -7.64 3.42 6.64
N ILE A 150 -6.58 3.35 7.46
CA ILE A 150 -6.62 2.94 8.87
C ILE A 150 -7.40 3.98 9.71
N PRO A 151 -6.99 5.27 9.80
CA PRO A 151 -7.80 6.30 10.45
C PRO A 151 -9.23 6.38 9.93
N MET A 152 -9.40 6.26 8.61
CA MET A 152 -10.73 6.27 8.02
C MET A 152 -11.59 5.09 8.50
N ALA A 153 -11.02 3.88 8.60
CA ALA A 153 -11.72 2.70 9.08
C ALA A 153 -12.12 2.84 10.56
N PHE A 154 -11.22 3.33 11.42
CA PHE A 154 -11.52 3.61 12.83
C PHE A 154 -12.62 4.66 12.97
N ALA A 155 -12.56 5.74 12.19
CA ALA A 155 -13.60 6.77 12.17
C ALA A 155 -14.94 6.21 11.69
N ALA A 156 -14.95 5.36 10.66
CA ALA A 156 -16.17 4.79 10.08
C ALA A 156 -16.90 3.85 11.05
N VAL A 157 -16.16 3.15 11.89
CA VAL A 157 -16.70 2.13 12.79
C VAL A 157 -16.97 2.67 14.20
N SER A 158 -16.05 3.45 14.75
CA SER A 158 -16.07 3.85 16.16
C SER A 158 -16.20 5.36 16.39
N GLU A 159 -16.19 6.18 15.32
CA GLU A 159 -16.17 7.65 15.38
C GLU A 159 -15.09 8.21 16.33
N SER A 160 -13.98 7.48 16.45
CA SER A 160 -12.86 7.81 17.33
C SER A 160 -11.53 7.45 16.66
N LEU A 161 -10.46 8.12 17.07
CA LEU A 161 -9.08 7.87 16.60
C LEU A 161 -8.17 7.62 17.81
N PRO A 162 -8.35 6.49 18.52
CA PRO A 162 -7.60 6.18 19.72
C PRO A 162 -6.12 5.88 19.40
N LEU A 163 -5.28 5.70 20.42
CA LEU A 163 -3.83 5.54 20.23
C LEU A 163 -3.49 4.33 19.34
N GLU A 164 -4.19 3.21 19.49
CA GLU A 164 -4.01 2.00 18.69
C GLU A 164 -4.23 2.24 17.18
N CYS A 165 -5.12 3.17 16.81
CA CYS A 165 -5.31 3.57 15.41
C CYS A 165 -4.02 4.17 14.83
N TRP A 166 -3.40 5.08 15.58
CA TRP A 166 -2.16 5.75 15.15
C TRP A 166 -0.95 4.83 15.20
N LEU A 167 -0.89 3.92 16.16
CA LEU A 167 0.14 2.88 16.21
C LEU A 167 0.02 1.92 15.02
N LEU A 168 -1.19 1.50 14.66
CA LEU A 168 -1.42 0.65 13.49
C LEU A 168 -1.08 1.39 12.18
N PHE A 169 -1.42 2.68 12.10
CA PHE A 169 -1.02 3.54 10.98
C PHE A 169 0.51 3.67 10.86
N LEU A 170 1.21 3.87 11.97
CA LEU A 170 2.67 3.91 12.01
C LEU A 170 3.29 2.57 11.61
N ALA A 171 2.77 1.46 12.12
CA ALA A 171 3.21 0.12 11.74
C ALA A 171 3.03 -0.10 10.23
N ASN A 172 1.93 0.36 9.64
CA ASN A 172 1.71 0.31 8.21
C ASN A 172 2.72 1.16 7.43
N ILE A 173 3.01 2.39 7.86
CA ILE A 173 4.03 3.23 7.20
C ILE A 173 5.38 2.51 7.20
N ILE A 174 5.79 1.97 8.34
CA ILE A 174 7.04 1.21 8.47
C ILE A 174 7.02 -0.01 7.54
N TRP A 175 5.89 -0.72 7.49
CA TRP A 175 5.71 -1.85 6.59
C TRP A 175 5.82 -1.47 5.11
N SER A 176 5.24 -0.34 4.71
CA SER A 176 5.41 0.23 3.38
C SER A 176 6.85 0.56 3.06
N VAL A 177 7.59 1.12 4.01
CA VAL A 177 9.03 1.34 3.82
C VAL A 177 9.76 0.01 3.65
N ILE A 178 9.44 -1.03 4.42
CA ILE A 178 10.05 -2.36 4.30
C ILE A 178 9.83 -2.92 2.89
N TYR A 179 8.58 -3.11 2.46
CA TYR A 179 8.31 -3.81 1.21
C TYR A 179 8.67 -2.96 -0.02
N ASP A 180 8.47 -1.64 0.04
CA ASP A 180 8.72 -0.78 -1.12
C ASP A 180 10.22 -0.49 -1.26
N THR A 181 11.00 -0.59 -0.18
CA THR A 181 12.48 -0.65 -0.29
C THR A 181 12.92 -1.96 -0.95
N GLN A 182 12.35 -3.11 -0.58
CA GLN A 182 12.63 -4.39 -1.26
C GLN A 182 12.30 -4.31 -2.75
N TYR A 183 11.21 -3.62 -3.11
CA TYR A 183 10.85 -3.35 -4.50
C TYR A 183 11.86 -2.41 -5.19
N ALA A 184 12.24 -1.30 -4.56
CA ALA A 184 13.21 -0.36 -5.10
C ALA A 184 14.62 -0.96 -5.26
N MET A 185 14.99 -1.97 -4.46
CA MET A 185 16.24 -2.71 -4.62
C MET A 185 16.32 -3.46 -5.97
N VAL A 186 15.19 -3.76 -6.62
CA VAL A 186 15.15 -4.39 -7.96
C VAL A 186 15.70 -3.43 -9.03
N ASP A 187 15.39 -2.14 -8.90
CA ASP A 187 15.69 -1.10 -9.89
C ASP A 187 16.91 -0.24 -9.51
N ARG A 188 17.60 -0.55 -8.39
CA ARG A 188 18.65 0.31 -7.80
C ARG A 188 19.72 0.77 -8.79
N ASP A 189 20.25 -0.15 -9.58
CA ASP A 189 21.34 0.16 -10.52
C ASP A 189 20.87 1.06 -11.68
N ASP A 190 19.59 0.98 -12.04
CA ASP A 190 19.00 1.84 -13.06
C ASP A 190 18.67 3.21 -12.45
N ASP A 191 18.09 3.26 -11.25
CA ASP A 191 17.81 4.48 -10.49
C ASP A 191 19.06 5.34 -10.28
N LEU A 192 20.20 4.72 -9.97
CA LEU A 192 21.49 5.40 -9.81
C LEU A 192 21.97 6.08 -11.10
N LYS A 193 21.73 5.47 -12.28
CA LYS A 193 22.13 6.05 -13.57
C LYS A 193 21.28 7.26 -13.95
N ILE A 194 20.00 7.26 -13.59
CA ILE A 194 19.04 8.32 -13.93
C ILE A 194 18.82 9.34 -12.81
N GLY A 195 19.52 9.19 -11.67
CA GLY A 195 19.44 10.11 -10.53
C GLY A 195 18.13 10.06 -9.75
N VAL A 196 17.38 8.95 -9.81
CA VAL A 196 16.14 8.78 -9.05
C VAL A 196 16.44 8.57 -7.57
N LYS A 197 15.71 9.29 -6.71
CA LYS A 197 15.87 9.23 -5.25
C LYS A 197 14.90 8.18 -4.67
N SER A 198 15.44 7.21 -3.94
CA SER A 198 14.66 6.16 -3.24
C SER A 198 15.34 5.74 -1.93
N THR A 199 14.62 5.03 -1.06
CA THR A 199 15.21 4.45 0.16
C THR A 199 16.29 3.43 -0.16
N ALA A 200 16.18 2.68 -1.25
CA ALA A 200 17.22 1.75 -1.69
C ALA A 200 18.54 2.49 -2.03
N VAL A 201 18.43 3.67 -2.65
CA VAL A 201 19.59 4.55 -2.91
C VAL A 201 20.11 5.18 -1.62
N LEU A 202 19.23 5.67 -0.74
CA LEU A 202 19.60 6.31 0.53
C LEU A 202 20.27 5.34 1.51
N PHE A 203 19.70 4.16 1.67
CA PHE A 203 20.21 3.12 2.58
C PHE A 203 21.47 2.47 2.02
N GLY A 204 21.64 2.46 0.69
CA GLY A 204 22.83 1.97 0.02
C GLY A 204 23.17 0.55 0.47
N ARG A 205 24.41 0.34 0.97
CA ARG A 205 24.87 -0.97 1.46
C ARG A 205 24.16 -1.45 2.73
N PHE A 206 23.50 -0.56 3.46
CA PHE A 206 22.81 -0.86 4.72
C PHE A 206 21.32 -1.18 4.53
N ASP A 207 20.82 -1.17 3.29
CA ASP A 207 19.46 -1.54 2.91
C ASP A 207 18.90 -2.75 3.69
N LYS A 208 19.58 -3.89 3.66
CA LYS A 208 19.19 -5.12 4.34
C LYS A 208 19.11 -4.96 5.86
N LEU A 209 20.11 -4.30 6.45
CA LEU A 209 20.19 -4.07 7.90
C LEU A 209 19.05 -3.16 8.35
N ILE A 210 18.82 -2.06 7.64
CA ILE A 210 17.76 -1.10 7.94
C ILE A 210 16.39 -1.77 7.76
N ILE A 211 16.17 -2.54 6.70
CA ILE A 211 14.95 -3.35 6.52
C ILE A 211 14.76 -4.28 7.73
N GLY A 212 15.81 -4.93 8.23
CA GLY A 212 15.73 -5.81 9.40
C GLY A 212 15.37 -5.07 10.69
N ILE A 213 15.96 -3.89 10.92
CA ILE A 213 15.63 -3.04 12.06
C ILE A 213 14.17 -2.58 11.98
N LEU A 214 13.72 -2.12 10.80
CA LEU A 214 12.34 -1.71 10.58
C LEU A 214 11.35 -2.87 10.80
N GLN A 215 11.70 -4.08 10.37
CA GLN A 215 10.90 -5.29 10.63
C GLN A 215 10.74 -5.54 12.13
N LEU A 216 11.82 -5.41 12.91
CA LEU A 216 11.78 -5.56 14.37
C LEU A 216 10.95 -4.45 15.03
N ILE A 217 11.08 -3.20 14.59
CA ILE A 217 10.28 -2.08 15.10
C ILE A 217 8.79 -2.31 14.81
N MET A 218 8.44 -2.70 13.58
CA MET A 218 7.06 -3.02 13.20
C MET A 218 6.50 -4.14 14.10
N LEU A 219 7.25 -5.21 14.31
CA LEU A 219 6.86 -6.31 15.21
C LEU A 219 6.65 -5.81 16.64
N GLY A 220 7.53 -4.96 17.16
CA GLY A 220 7.38 -4.36 18.49
C GLY A 220 6.09 -3.54 18.62
N ILE A 221 5.75 -2.74 17.61
CA ILE A 221 4.50 -1.97 17.58
C ILE A 221 3.29 -2.91 17.53
N LEU A 222 3.32 -3.97 16.72
CA LEU A 222 2.22 -4.94 16.62
C LEU A 222 2.02 -5.69 17.95
N VAL A 223 3.10 -6.12 18.62
CA VAL A 223 3.01 -6.72 19.96
C VAL A 223 2.41 -5.72 20.95
N ALA A 224 2.83 -4.45 20.92
CA ALA A 224 2.27 -3.42 21.79
C ALA A 224 0.77 -3.23 21.57
N ILE A 225 0.30 -3.18 20.31
CA ILE A 225 -1.13 -3.13 19.98
C ILE A 225 -1.85 -4.37 20.53
N GLY A 226 -1.29 -5.56 20.32
CA GLY A 226 -1.84 -6.81 20.87
C GLY A 226 -2.02 -6.80 22.38
N CYS A 227 -1.05 -6.25 23.11
CA CYS A 227 -1.13 -6.09 24.56
C CYS A 227 -2.16 -5.03 24.97
N MET A 228 -2.15 -3.85 24.34
CA MET A 228 -3.09 -2.76 24.62
C MET A 228 -4.54 -3.16 24.40
N MET A 229 -4.79 -3.98 23.38
CA MET A 229 -6.13 -4.43 23.00
C MET A 229 -6.52 -5.77 23.58
N ASN A 230 -5.64 -6.39 24.37
CA ASN A 230 -5.82 -7.72 24.96
C ASN A 230 -6.22 -8.78 23.92
N LEU A 231 -5.51 -8.81 22.79
CA LEU A 231 -5.77 -9.79 21.72
C LEU A 231 -5.37 -11.20 22.15
N GLY A 232 -6.11 -12.20 21.67
CA GLY A 232 -5.92 -13.60 22.05
C GLY A 232 -4.69 -14.27 21.44
N GLY A 233 -4.43 -15.53 21.83
CA GLY A 233 -3.26 -16.31 21.41
C GLY A 233 -3.10 -16.46 19.89
N MET A 234 -4.20 -16.49 19.13
CA MET A 234 -4.18 -16.58 17.67
C MET A 234 -3.45 -15.40 17.01
N TYR A 235 -3.56 -14.19 17.60
CA TYR A 235 -2.84 -13.01 17.12
C TYR A 235 -1.33 -13.18 17.27
N TYR A 236 -0.87 -13.68 18.43
CA TYR A 236 0.55 -13.91 18.67
C TYR A 236 1.13 -15.05 17.83
N TRP A 237 0.34 -16.08 17.53
CA TRP A 237 0.73 -17.10 16.54
C TRP A 237 0.91 -16.50 15.14
N ALA A 238 0.03 -15.57 14.73
CA ALA A 238 0.22 -14.84 13.48
C ALA A 238 1.50 -13.98 13.50
N ILE A 239 1.82 -13.33 14.61
CA ILE A 239 3.10 -12.60 14.77
C ILE A 239 4.31 -13.54 14.60
N LEU A 240 4.29 -14.73 15.19
CA LEU A 240 5.36 -15.72 15.03
C LEU A 240 5.52 -16.15 13.56
N LEU A 241 4.42 -16.36 12.84
CA LEU A 241 4.44 -16.65 11.41
C LEU A 241 5.01 -15.46 10.59
N VAL A 242 4.67 -14.22 10.96
CA VAL A 242 5.26 -13.02 10.33
C VAL A 242 6.76 -12.94 10.56
N ILE A 243 7.25 -13.29 11.76
CA ILE A 243 8.70 -13.37 12.05
C ILE A 243 9.38 -14.36 11.08
N ALA A 244 8.77 -15.54 10.86
CA ALA A 244 9.29 -16.52 9.91
C ALA A 244 9.29 -15.99 8.46
N LEU A 245 8.23 -15.28 8.05
CA LEU A 245 8.15 -14.63 6.74
C LEU A 245 9.23 -13.55 6.57
N PHE A 246 9.46 -12.71 7.59
CA PHE A 246 10.51 -11.69 7.58
C PHE A 246 11.90 -12.32 7.54
N ALA A 247 12.15 -13.39 8.29
CA ALA A 247 13.40 -14.14 8.21
C ALA A 247 13.63 -14.71 6.80
N ASN A 248 12.58 -15.21 6.13
CA ASN A 248 12.66 -15.65 4.74
C ASN A 248 12.94 -14.47 3.78
N GLN A 249 12.26 -13.34 3.94
CA GLN A 249 12.54 -12.14 3.15
C GLN A 249 14.00 -11.68 3.30
N GLN A 250 14.56 -11.72 4.52
CA GLN A 250 15.97 -11.40 4.79
C GLN A 250 16.95 -12.34 4.07
N LYS A 251 16.58 -13.63 3.91
CA LYS A 251 17.35 -14.58 3.11
C LYS A 251 17.27 -14.26 1.61
N LEU A 252 16.07 -13.97 1.10
CA LEU A 252 15.85 -13.64 -0.31
C LEU A 252 16.62 -12.39 -0.76
N ILE A 253 16.65 -11.34 0.08
CA ILE A 253 17.36 -10.10 -0.26
C ILE A 253 18.86 -10.14 0.06
N ALA A 254 19.39 -11.25 0.59
CA ALA A 254 20.76 -11.32 1.09
C ALA A 254 21.80 -10.99 0.01
N LYS A 255 21.58 -11.46 -1.22
CA LYS A 255 22.44 -11.21 -2.37
C LYS A 255 22.06 -9.96 -3.19
N ARG A 256 20.93 -9.32 -2.86
CA ARG A 256 20.40 -8.14 -3.58
C ARG A 256 20.15 -8.37 -5.07
N GLU A 257 19.91 -9.63 -5.46
CA GLU A 257 19.55 -9.98 -6.82
C GLU A 257 18.12 -9.54 -7.13
N ARG A 258 17.88 -9.04 -8.34
CA ARG A 258 16.57 -8.52 -8.78
C ARG A 258 15.43 -9.49 -8.48
N THR A 259 15.60 -10.77 -8.82
CA THR A 259 14.59 -11.82 -8.61
C THR A 259 14.29 -12.03 -7.12
N GLY A 260 15.32 -12.11 -6.28
CA GLY A 260 15.16 -12.30 -4.83
C GLY A 260 14.48 -11.11 -4.16
N CYS A 261 14.86 -9.89 -4.53
CA CYS A 261 14.24 -8.65 -4.04
C CYS A 261 12.76 -8.54 -4.45
N PHE A 262 12.45 -8.86 -5.71
CA PHE A 262 11.07 -8.86 -6.18
C PHE A 262 10.23 -9.93 -5.49
N GLN A 263 10.78 -11.13 -5.27
CA GLN A 263 10.08 -12.18 -4.53
C GLN A 263 9.84 -11.78 -3.06
N ALA A 264 10.80 -11.12 -2.42
CA ALA A 264 10.61 -10.59 -1.06
C ALA A 264 9.47 -9.55 -1.00
N PHE A 265 9.42 -8.62 -1.95
CA PHE A 265 8.31 -7.67 -2.09
C PHE A 265 6.97 -8.39 -2.22
N MET A 266 6.86 -9.35 -3.15
CA MET A 266 5.64 -10.13 -3.38
C MET A 266 5.19 -10.91 -2.13
N ASN A 267 6.15 -11.45 -1.37
CA ASN A 267 5.88 -12.20 -0.14
C ASN A 267 5.23 -11.35 0.96
N ASN A 268 5.30 -10.02 0.90
CA ASN A 268 4.58 -9.17 1.86
C ASN A 268 3.06 -9.34 1.75
N ASN A 269 2.51 -9.78 0.62
CA ASN A 269 1.10 -10.14 0.58
C ASN A 269 0.73 -11.18 1.66
N TYR A 270 1.61 -12.15 1.94
CA TYR A 270 1.40 -13.14 3.00
C TYR A 270 1.53 -12.55 4.39
N VAL A 271 2.42 -11.57 4.61
CA VAL A 271 2.50 -10.84 5.89
C VAL A 271 1.16 -10.12 6.16
N GLY A 272 0.66 -9.43 5.13
CA GLY A 272 -0.68 -8.85 5.07
C GLY A 272 -1.78 -9.80 5.54
N LEU A 273 -1.88 -10.91 4.82
CA LEU A 273 -2.90 -11.94 5.02
C LEU A 273 -2.79 -12.64 6.39
N VAL A 274 -1.59 -13.04 6.81
CA VAL A 274 -1.38 -13.77 8.08
C VAL A 274 -1.76 -12.91 9.27
N LEU A 275 -1.37 -11.63 9.28
CA LEU A 275 -1.80 -10.70 10.33
C LEU A 275 -3.31 -10.54 10.35
N PHE A 276 -3.94 -10.41 9.19
CA PHE A 276 -5.40 -10.30 9.11
C PHE A 276 -6.07 -11.58 9.63
N ALA A 277 -5.60 -12.76 9.23
CA ALA A 277 -6.14 -14.03 9.70
C ALA A 277 -6.02 -14.18 11.23
N GLY A 278 -4.88 -13.78 11.81
CA GLY A 278 -4.69 -13.77 13.27
C GLY A 278 -5.66 -12.84 14.00
N ILE A 279 -5.85 -11.62 13.47
CA ILE A 279 -6.84 -10.65 13.99
C ILE A 279 -8.25 -11.22 13.87
N PHE A 280 -8.62 -11.73 12.68
CA PHE A 280 -9.92 -12.31 12.40
C PHE A 280 -10.26 -13.45 13.37
N CYS A 281 -9.34 -14.42 13.53
CA CYS A 281 -9.52 -15.55 14.44
C CYS A 281 -9.61 -15.16 15.92
N CYS A 282 -9.12 -13.98 16.33
CA CYS A 282 -9.27 -13.51 17.72
C CYS A 282 -10.68 -13.04 18.05
N TYR A 283 -11.49 -12.76 17.03
CA TYR A 283 -12.86 -12.25 17.20
C TYR A 283 -13.93 -13.22 16.66
N LEU A 284 -13.55 -14.49 16.44
CA LEU A 284 -14.48 -15.60 16.26
C LEU A 284 -14.85 -16.19 17.62
#